data_AF-A0A9X8EEJ0-F1
#
_entry.id   AF-A0A9X8EEJ0-F1
#
_cell.length_a   1.000
_cell.length_b   1.000
_cell.length_c   1.000
_cell.angle_alpha   90.00
_cell.angle_beta   90.00
_cell.angle_gamma   90.00
#
_symmetry.space_group_name_H-M   'P 1'
#
loop_
_entity.id
_entity.type
_entity.pdbx_description
1 polymer ?
#
loop_
_entity_poly.entity_id
_entity_poly.type
_entity_poly.pdbx_seq_one_letter_code
_entity_poly.pdbx_strand_id
1 'polypeptide(L)'
;LDQELQPLAVAKLLAKVVEAEKPDFIVLGKQSIDSDAAQTGAFLAGLLNYPQATFASKLEIADKKALITRETDAGVETLEASLPLVLTADLRLNQPRYAALPNIMKAKKKPIDSKPIADYGVDVTPRIQTVSVAEPTARKAGITVPDVATLVDKLKNEAGVI
;
A
#
# COMPACT_ATOMS: atom_id res chain seq x y z
N LEU A 1 1.20 -14.86 -20.82
CA LEU A 1 0.77 -13.87 -19.80
C LEU A 1 1.43 -14.32 -18.52
N ASP A 2 2.42 -13.56 -18.04
CA ASP A 2 2.92 -13.78 -16.68
C ASP A 2 1.72 -13.72 -15.73
N GLN A 3 1.56 -14.76 -14.92
CA GLN A 3 0.47 -14.84 -13.97
C GLN A 3 0.73 -13.83 -12.86
N GLU A 4 -0.13 -12.82 -12.74
CA GLU A 4 0.01 -11.80 -11.70
C GLU A 4 -0.12 -12.43 -10.31
N LEU A 5 0.85 -12.13 -9.44
CA LEU A 5 0.87 -12.65 -8.08
C LEU A 5 -0.14 -11.91 -7.21
N GLN A 6 -1.03 -12.66 -6.56
CA GLN A 6 -1.99 -12.09 -5.61
C GLN A 6 -1.31 -11.65 -4.31
N PRO A 7 -1.86 -10.66 -3.58
CA PRO A 7 -1.27 -10.12 -2.36
C PRO A 7 -0.89 -11.19 -1.32
N LEU A 8 -1.67 -12.26 -1.19
CA LEU A 8 -1.35 -13.37 -0.28
C LEU A 8 -0.10 -14.15 -0.71
N ALA A 9 0.08 -14.40 -2.00
CA ALA A 9 1.27 -15.08 -2.53
C ALA A 9 2.52 -14.21 -2.31
N VAL A 10 2.41 -12.91 -2.59
CA VAL A 10 3.48 -11.93 -2.32
C VAL A 10 3.83 -11.90 -0.82
N ALA A 11 2.83 -11.85 0.06
CA ALA A 11 3.06 -11.84 1.50
C ALA A 11 3.74 -13.13 2.00
N LYS A 12 3.39 -14.31 1.47
CA LYS A 12 4.07 -15.57 1.81
C LYS A 12 5.53 -15.59 1.35
N LEU A 13 5.82 -15.07 0.15
CA LEU A 13 7.19 -14.94 -0.36
C LEU A 13 8.01 -13.98 0.51
N LEU A 14 7.44 -12.82 0.83
CA LEU A 14 8.07 -11.85 1.74
C LEU A 14 8.30 -12.43 3.13
N ALA A 15 7.38 -13.25 3.66
CA ALA A 15 7.57 -13.91 4.94
C ALA A 15 8.82 -14.81 4.93
N LYS A 16 9.09 -15.53 3.83
CA LYS A 16 10.33 -16.31 3.70
C LYS A 16 11.59 -15.46 3.63
N VAL A 17 11.52 -14.30 2.98
CA VAL A 17 12.63 -13.34 3.01
C VAL A 17 12.86 -12.81 4.43
N VAL A 18 11.79 -12.47 5.16
CA VAL A 18 11.88 -12.02 6.55
C VAL A 18 12.43 -13.10 7.48
N GLU A 19 12.02 -14.37 7.31
CA GLU A 19 12.58 -15.51 8.07
C GLU A 19 14.10 -15.66 7.86
N ALA A 20 14.57 -15.45 6.62
CA ALA A 20 15.98 -15.58 6.26
C ALA A 20 16.84 -14.39 6.72
N GLU A 21 16.37 -13.17 6.45
CA GLU A 21 17.12 -11.93 6.70
C GLU A 21 16.94 -11.39 8.13
N LYS A 22 15.88 -11.83 8.83
CA LYS A 22 15.52 -11.43 10.20
C LYS A 22 15.53 -9.91 10.46
N PRO A 23 14.88 -9.08 9.61
CA PRO A 23 14.79 -7.66 9.86
C PRO A 23 13.93 -7.35 11.09
N ASP A 24 14.38 -6.41 11.92
CA ASP A 24 13.59 -5.89 13.04
C ASP A 24 12.46 -4.96 12.57
N PHE A 25 12.56 -4.39 11.36
CA PHE A 25 11.60 -3.41 10.88
C PHE A 25 11.33 -3.59 9.39
N ILE A 26 10.06 -3.81 9.06
CA ILE A 26 9.60 -4.09 7.70
C ILE A 26 8.68 -2.96 7.27
N VAL A 27 8.99 -2.33 6.13
CA VAL A 27 8.20 -1.21 5.59
C VAL A 27 7.67 -1.57 4.20
N LEU A 28 6.35 -1.45 4.03
CA LEU A 28 5.65 -1.57 2.75
C LEU A 28 4.92 -0.26 2.42
N GLY A 29 4.52 -0.09 1.17
CA GLY A 29 3.51 0.93 0.83
C GLY A 29 2.12 0.53 1.35
N LYS A 30 1.23 1.52 1.55
CA LYS A 30 -0.18 1.30 1.92
C LYS A 30 -0.89 0.35 0.95
N GLN A 31 -0.80 0.65 -0.34
CA GLN A 31 -1.42 -0.11 -1.42
C GLN A 31 -0.57 0.02 -2.68
N SER A 32 -0.71 -0.93 -3.59
CA SER A 32 -0.20 -0.78 -4.95
C SER A 32 -1.28 -0.13 -5.82
N ILE A 33 -0.87 0.73 -6.75
CA ILE A 33 -1.80 1.53 -7.58
C ILE A 33 -2.39 0.76 -8.76
N ASP A 34 -1.90 -0.45 -9.01
CA ASP A 34 -2.37 -1.37 -10.04
C ASP A 34 -3.57 -2.19 -9.55
N SER A 35 -3.47 -2.77 -8.35
CA SER A 35 -4.49 -3.63 -7.75
C SER A 35 -5.41 -2.92 -6.77
N ASP A 36 -4.96 -1.78 -6.20
CA ASP A 36 -5.63 -1.03 -5.12
C ASP A 36 -6.09 -1.89 -3.93
N ALA A 37 -5.45 -3.05 -3.72
CA ALA A 37 -5.94 -4.04 -2.76
C ALA A 37 -5.66 -3.71 -1.29
N ALA A 38 -4.61 -2.93 -0.99
CA ALA A 38 -4.16 -2.57 0.36
C ALA A 38 -3.99 -3.78 1.35
N GLN A 39 -3.61 -4.96 0.85
CA GLN A 39 -3.65 -6.22 1.61
C GLN A 39 -2.27 -6.77 2.03
N THR A 40 -1.24 -6.63 1.20
CA THR A 40 0.04 -7.35 1.35
C THR A 40 0.68 -7.15 2.73
N GLY A 41 0.69 -5.92 3.25
CA GLY A 41 1.28 -5.62 4.56
C GLY A 41 0.55 -6.29 5.72
N ALA A 42 -0.79 -6.26 5.72
CA ALA A 42 -1.60 -6.90 6.75
C ALA A 42 -1.46 -8.44 6.72
N PHE A 43 -1.44 -9.03 5.52
CA PHE A 43 -1.17 -10.46 5.36
C PHE A 43 0.22 -10.85 5.87
N LEU A 44 1.25 -10.07 5.54
CA LEU A 44 2.61 -10.34 5.99
C LEU A 44 2.70 -10.31 7.53
N ALA A 45 2.12 -9.29 8.16
CA ALA A 45 2.09 -9.18 9.61
C ALA A 45 1.37 -10.36 10.27
N GLY A 46 0.21 -10.76 9.73
CA GLY A 46 -0.54 -11.92 10.21
C GLY A 46 0.22 -13.25 10.05
N LEU A 47 0.88 -13.45 8.91
CA LEU A 47 1.69 -14.65 8.64
C LEU A 47 2.90 -14.77 9.58
N LEU A 48 3.52 -13.65 9.92
CA LEU A 48 4.67 -13.58 10.83
C LEU A 48 4.26 -13.52 12.30
N ASN A 49 2.97 -13.30 12.59
CA ASN A 49 2.46 -12.95 13.91
C ASN A 49 3.18 -11.74 14.52
N TYR A 50 3.45 -10.71 13.69
CA TYR A 50 4.09 -9.46 14.11
C TYR A 50 3.05 -8.38 14.37
N PRO A 51 3.32 -7.44 15.31
CA PRO A 51 2.63 -6.16 15.37
C PRO A 51 2.58 -5.49 13.99
N GLN A 52 1.49 -4.77 13.72
CA GLN A 52 1.34 -4.00 12.50
C GLN A 52 0.92 -2.56 12.75
N ALA A 53 1.43 -1.65 11.93
CA ALA A 53 1.02 -0.25 11.87
C ALA A 53 0.78 0.16 10.42
N THR A 54 -0.43 -0.06 9.93
CA THR A 54 -0.89 0.41 8.62
C THR A 54 -1.17 1.92 8.59
N PHE A 55 -1.08 2.50 7.40
CA PHE A 55 -1.43 3.90 7.09
C PHE A 55 -0.63 4.94 7.89
N ALA A 56 0.64 4.64 8.16
CA ALA A 56 1.50 5.49 8.95
C ALA A 56 1.80 6.82 8.24
N SER A 57 1.55 7.94 8.92
CA SER A 57 1.89 9.31 8.49
C SER A 57 2.99 9.95 9.33
N LYS A 58 3.39 9.34 10.45
CA LYS A 58 4.59 9.70 11.21
C LYS A 58 5.20 8.47 11.88
N LEU A 59 6.52 8.43 11.98
CA LEU A 59 7.25 7.35 12.62
C LEU A 59 8.41 7.91 13.44
N GLU A 60 8.48 7.52 14.71
CA GLU A 60 9.61 7.74 15.60
C GLU A 60 10.03 6.39 16.20
N ILE A 61 11.32 6.06 16.16
CA ILE A 61 11.84 4.79 16.70
C ILE A 61 12.86 5.13 17.80
N ALA A 62 12.64 4.59 18.99
CA ALA A 62 13.53 4.72 20.14
C ALA A 62 13.47 3.43 20.98
N ASP A 63 14.61 2.98 21.51
CA ASP A 63 14.70 1.87 22.47
C ASP A 63 13.92 0.59 22.08
N LYS A 64 14.01 0.17 20.81
CA LYS A 64 13.32 -0.99 20.22
C LYS A 64 11.78 -0.89 20.21
N LYS A 65 11.26 0.32 20.39
CA LYS A 65 9.85 0.64 20.22
C LYS A 65 9.69 1.63 19.08
N ALA A 66 8.56 1.54 18.42
CA ALA A 66 8.13 2.48 17.41
C ALA A 66 6.89 3.20 17.93
N LEU A 67 6.91 4.53 17.88
CA LEU A 67 5.77 5.40 18.04
C LEU A 67 5.31 5.82 16.65
N ILE A 68 4.11 5.38 16.27
CA ILE A 68 3.58 5.54 14.91
C ILE A 68 2.31 6.36 14.99
N THR A 69 2.24 7.44 14.21
CA THR A 69 0.96 8.12 13.95
C THR A 69 0.43 7.62 12.62
N ARG A 70 -0.84 7.24 12.59
CA ARG A 70 -1.53 6.69 11.43
C ARG A 70 -2.79 7.48 11.11
N GLU A 71 -3.14 7.47 9.84
CA GLU A 71 -4.36 8.08 9.32
C GLU A 71 -5.55 7.12 9.46
N THR A 72 -6.67 7.64 9.91
CA THR A 72 -7.96 6.97 10.02
C THR A 72 -9.05 7.88 9.44
N ASP A 73 -10.24 7.35 9.19
CA ASP A 73 -11.35 8.15 8.68
C ASP A 73 -11.78 9.27 9.65
N ALA A 74 -11.50 9.11 10.95
CA ALA A 74 -11.85 10.07 11.99
C ALA A 74 -10.73 11.07 12.31
N GLY A 75 -9.57 10.99 11.66
CA GLY A 75 -8.39 11.80 11.95
C GLY A 75 -7.15 10.92 12.15
N VAL A 76 -6.32 11.24 13.14
CA VAL A 76 -5.07 10.51 13.39
C VAL A 76 -5.10 9.75 14.71
N GLU A 77 -4.45 8.59 14.72
CA GLU A 77 -4.25 7.75 15.91
C GLU A 77 -2.76 7.52 16.12
N THR A 78 -2.29 7.62 17.36
CA THR A 78 -0.89 7.32 17.72
C THR A 78 -0.83 6.00 18.47
N LEU A 79 -0.01 5.08 17.98
CA LEU A 79 0.20 3.74 18.51
C LEU A 79 1.66 3.57 18.92
N GLU A 80 1.89 2.80 19.99
CA GLU A 80 3.21 2.29 20.34
C GLU A 80 3.27 0.78 20.03
N ALA A 81 4.33 0.33 19.37
CA ALA A 81 4.56 -1.08 19.08
C ALA A 81 6.03 -1.46 19.29
N SER A 82 6.25 -2.67 19.80
CA SER A 82 7.59 -3.26 19.91
C SER A 82 8.07 -3.78 18.56
N LEU A 83 9.40 -3.78 18.34
CA LEU A 83 10.02 -4.49 17.23
C LEU A 83 10.12 -6.01 17.53
N PRO A 84 9.96 -6.91 16.54
CA PRO A 84 9.82 -6.61 15.13
C PRO A 84 8.41 -6.13 14.72
N LEU A 85 8.32 -5.23 13.73
CA LEU A 85 7.08 -4.56 13.31
C LEU A 85 6.97 -4.50 11.79
N VAL A 86 5.74 -4.71 11.27
CA VAL A 86 5.37 -4.43 9.89
C VAL A 86 4.61 -3.10 9.80
N LEU A 87 5.13 -2.14 9.03
CA LEU A 87 4.53 -0.83 8.82
C LEU A 87 4.10 -0.65 7.36
N THR A 88 2.92 -0.07 7.12
CA THR A 88 2.55 0.41 5.78
C THR A 88 2.51 1.94 5.74
N ALA A 89 3.28 2.52 4.82
CA ALA A 89 3.45 3.95 4.69
C ALA A 89 2.28 4.58 3.93
N ASP A 90 1.65 5.61 4.53
CA ASP A 90 0.77 6.53 3.83
C ASP A 90 1.57 7.58 3.07
N LEU A 91 0.94 8.23 2.09
CA LEU A 91 1.55 9.31 1.30
C LEU A 91 2.04 10.48 2.18
N ARG A 92 1.42 10.68 3.35
CA ARG A 92 1.78 11.76 4.28
C ARG A 92 3.06 11.48 5.08
N LEU A 93 3.60 10.25 5.06
CA LEU A 93 4.73 9.86 5.91
C LEU A 93 5.98 10.70 5.67
N ASN A 94 6.32 10.94 4.40
CA ASN A 94 7.48 11.73 4.00
C ASN A 94 7.35 12.22 2.55
N GLN A 95 8.34 13.02 2.13
CA GLN A 95 8.55 13.35 0.72
C GLN A 95 9.76 12.54 0.20
N PRO A 96 9.56 11.60 -0.74
CA PRO A 96 10.65 10.84 -1.31
C PRO A 96 11.68 11.75 -2.00
N ARG A 97 12.94 11.63 -1.62
CA ARG A 97 14.03 12.38 -2.25
C ARG A 97 14.32 11.88 -3.66
N TYR A 98 14.77 12.77 -4.54
CA TYR A 98 15.31 12.37 -5.85
C TYR A 98 16.63 11.59 -5.72
N ALA A 99 16.83 10.64 -6.62
CA ALA A 99 18.09 9.90 -6.72
C ALA A 99 19.12 10.71 -7.53
N ALA A 100 20.18 11.18 -6.88
CA ALA A 100 21.27 11.87 -7.56
C ALA A 100 21.99 10.95 -8.57
N LEU A 101 22.42 11.49 -9.71
CA LEU A 101 23.09 10.73 -10.79
C LEU A 101 24.26 9.84 -10.30
N PRO A 102 25.15 10.29 -9.38
CA PRO A 102 26.20 9.42 -8.84
C PRO A 102 25.64 8.19 -8.10
N ASN A 103 24.50 8.33 -7.41
CA ASN A 103 23.87 7.21 -6.70
C ASN A 103 23.23 6.21 -7.66
N ILE A 104 22.70 6.68 -8.80
CA ILE A 104 22.18 5.81 -9.86
C ILE A 104 23.32 4.96 -10.45
N MET A 105 24.47 5.57 -10.73
CA MET A 105 25.64 4.85 -11.25
C MET A 105 26.20 3.82 -10.24
N LYS A 106 26.18 4.15 -8.94
CA LYS A 106 26.55 3.20 -7.88
C LYS A 106 25.52 2.06 -7.75
N ALA A 107 24.22 2.35 -7.86
CA ALA A 107 23.16 1.36 -7.72
C ALA A 107 23.25 0.26 -8.80
N LYS A 108 23.61 0.61 -10.04
CA LYS A 108 23.82 -0.37 -11.14
C LYS A 108 24.90 -1.42 -10.84
N LYS A 109 25.84 -1.12 -9.94
CA LYS A 109 26.93 -2.02 -9.56
C LYS A 109 26.61 -2.85 -8.31
N LYS A 110 25.52 -2.56 -7.61
CA LYS A 110 25.13 -3.33 -6.43
C LYS A 110 24.64 -4.71 -6.86
N PRO A 111 25.06 -5.78 -6.19
CA PRO A 111 24.55 -7.11 -6.49
C PRO A 111 23.05 -7.16 -6.23
N ILE A 112 22.31 -7.76 -7.16
CA ILE A 112 20.90 -8.09 -7.01
C ILE A 112 20.83 -9.61 -6.91
N ASP A 113 20.56 -10.12 -5.72
CA ASP A 113 20.34 -11.55 -5.51
C ASP A 113 18.98 -11.92 -6.11
N SER A 114 18.98 -12.83 -7.07
CA SER A 114 17.77 -13.26 -7.80
C SER A 114 17.56 -14.74 -7.52
N LYS A 115 16.52 -15.03 -6.74
CA LYS A 115 16.12 -16.40 -6.40
C LYS A 115 14.81 -16.75 -7.10
N PRO A 116 14.70 -17.91 -7.76
CA PRO A 116 13.44 -18.37 -8.32
C PRO A 116 12.41 -18.61 -7.23
N ILE A 117 11.13 -18.39 -7.54
CA ILE A 117 10.00 -18.59 -6.62
C ILE A 117 9.99 -20.01 -6.03
N ALA A 118 10.39 -21.00 -6.84
CA ALA A 118 10.45 -22.41 -6.44
C ALA A 118 11.32 -22.66 -5.20
N ASP A 119 12.38 -21.85 -5.00
CA ASP A 119 13.30 -22.00 -3.88
C ASP A 119 12.68 -21.61 -2.53
N TYR A 120 11.58 -20.86 -2.55
CA TYR A 120 10.87 -20.43 -1.32
C TYR A 120 9.85 -21.46 -0.84
N GLY A 121 9.52 -22.49 -1.63
CA GLY A 121 8.54 -23.51 -1.25
C GLY A 121 7.12 -22.97 -0.99
N VAL A 122 6.76 -21.86 -1.63
CA VAL A 122 5.47 -21.18 -1.45
C VAL A 122 4.50 -21.55 -2.58
N ASP A 123 3.28 -21.96 -2.21
CA ASP A 123 2.16 -22.07 -3.15
C ASP A 123 1.66 -20.68 -3.58
N VAL A 124 1.94 -20.35 -4.84
CA VAL A 124 1.53 -19.10 -5.50
C VAL A 124 0.28 -19.24 -6.37
N THR A 125 -0.42 -20.37 -6.29
CA THR A 125 -1.65 -20.61 -7.06
C THR A 125 -2.70 -19.52 -6.73
N PRO A 126 -3.26 -18.83 -7.73
CA PRO A 126 -4.30 -17.84 -7.51
C PRO A 126 -5.53 -18.46 -6.82
N ARG A 127 -6.07 -17.72 -5.84
CA ARG A 127 -7.29 -18.10 -5.12
C ARG A 127 -8.51 -17.32 -5.62
N ILE A 128 -8.27 -16.19 -6.26
CA ILE A 128 -9.30 -15.36 -6.90
C ILE A 128 -9.10 -15.44 -8.42
N GLN A 129 -10.19 -15.53 -9.17
CA GLN A 129 -10.15 -15.50 -10.63
C GLN A 129 -10.84 -14.23 -11.13
N THR A 130 -10.11 -13.42 -11.88
CA THR A 130 -10.69 -12.28 -12.61
C THR A 130 -11.45 -12.81 -13.81
N VAL A 131 -12.78 -12.67 -13.80
CA VAL A 131 -13.66 -13.16 -14.87
C VAL A 131 -13.67 -12.21 -16.07
N SER A 132 -13.67 -10.91 -15.80
CA SER A 132 -13.67 -9.87 -16.83
C SER A 132 -13.09 -8.56 -16.29
N VAL A 133 -12.62 -7.71 -17.20
CA VAL A 133 -12.21 -6.33 -16.95
C VAL A 133 -12.86 -5.48 -18.04
N ALA A 134 -13.48 -4.38 -17.66
CA ALA A 134 -14.13 -3.45 -18.57
C ALA A 134 -13.82 -2.02 -18.16
N GLU A 135 -13.81 -1.10 -19.12
CA GLU A 135 -13.67 0.33 -18.83
C GLU A 135 -14.88 0.84 -18.03
N PRO A 136 -14.68 1.78 -17.10
CA PRO A 136 -15.80 2.41 -16.40
C PRO A 136 -16.66 3.20 -17.38
N THR A 137 -17.92 3.43 -17.00
CA THR A 137 -18.83 4.22 -17.83
C THR A 137 -18.29 5.64 -18.02
N ALA A 138 -18.19 6.08 -19.28
CA ALA A 138 -17.76 7.44 -19.58
C ALA A 138 -18.71 8.46 -18.92
N ARG A 139 -18.14 9.46 -18.23
CA ARG A 139 -18.90 10.54 -17.60
C ARG A 139 -19.67 11.32 -18.68
N LYS A 140 -20.99 11.49 -18.51
CA LYS A 140 -21.81 12.34 -19.37
C LYS A 140 -21.34 13.79 -19.30
N ALA A 141 -21.49 14.53 -20.39
CA ALA A 141 -21.20 15.95 -20.42
C ALA A 141 -21.98 16.69 -19.33
N GLY A 142 -21.29 17.52 -18.57
CA GLY A 142 -21.91 18.41 -17.59
C GLY A 142 -22.57 19.61 -18.24
N ILE A 143 -23.27 20.39 -17.44
CA ILE A 143 -23.88 21.66 -17.85
C ILE A 143 -23.21 22.80 -17.09
N THR A 144 -23.07 23.95 -17.74
CA THR A 144 -22.67 25.20 -17.09
C THR A 144 -23.94 25.98 -16.74
N VAL A 145 -24.01 26.52 -15.53
CA VAL A 145 -25.16 27.31 -15.05
C VAL A 145 -24.77 28.78 -14.91
N PRO A 146 -25.70 29.71 -15.16
CA PRO A 146 -25.40 31.14 -15.17
C PRO A 146 -25.19 31.75 -13.77
N ASP A 147 -25.75 31.14 -12.72
CA ASP A 147 -25.71 31.67 -11.36
C ASP A 147 -25.89 30.58 -10.28
N VAL A 148 -25.69 30.99 -9.03
CA VAL A 148 -25.81 30.12 -7.84
C VAL A 148 -27.24 29.65 -7.62
N ALA A 149 -28.25 30.48 -7.94
CA ALA A 149 -29.65 30.10 -7.74
C ALA A 149 -30.03 28.92 -8.64
N THR A 150 -29.63 28.97 -9.92
CA THR A 150 -29.79 27.91 -10.90
C THR A 150 -29.00 26.67 -10.51
N LEU A 151 -27.81 26.82 -9.94
CA LEU A 151 -27.06 25.67 -9.40
C LEU A 151 -27.83 24.98 -8.27
N VAL A 152 -28.32 25.74 -7.28
CA VAL A 152 -29.04 25.18 -6.14
C VAL A 152 -30.35 24.53 -6.57
N ASP A 153 -31.11 25.17 -7.46
CA ASP A 153 -32.34 24.61 -8.02
C ASP A 153 -32.08 23.25 -8.69
N LYS A 154 -31.06 23.17 -9.55
CA LYS A 154 -30.69 21.90 -10.22
C LYS A 154 -30.20 20.85 -9.24
N LEU A 155 -29.43 21.22 -8.22
CA LEU A 155 -28.96 20.28 -7.22
C LEU A 155 -30.10 19.72 -6.34
N LYS A 156 -31.10 20.54 -6.00
CA LYS A 156 -32.28 20.12 -5.23
C LYS A 156 -33.29 19.33 -6.06
N ASN A 157 -33.69 19.88 -7.20
CA ASN A 157 -34.86 19.42 -7.93
C ASN A 157 -34.54 18.44 -9.07
N GLU A 158 -33.33 18.49 -9.65
CA GLU A 158 -32.92 17.55 -10.71
C GLU A 158 -32.01 16.44 -10.18
N ALA A 159 -30.99 16.80 -9.38
CA ALA A 159 -30.00 15.85 -8.87
C ALA A 159 -30.36 15.23 -7.52
N GLY A 160 -31.17 15.91 -6.69
CA GLY A 160 -31.63 15.43 -5.38
C GLY A 160 -30.50 15.20 -4.36
N VAL A 161 -29.42 15.99 -4.42
CA VAL A 161 -28.21 15.78 -3.59
C VAL A 161 -28.08 16.76 -2.42
N ILE A 162 -28.96 17.76 -2.34
CA ILE A 162 -29.06 18.75 -1.25
C ILE A 162 -30.52 19.14 -0.99
#